data_AF-A0A842QPZ4-F1
#
_entry.id   AF-A0A842QPZ4-F1
#
_cell.length_a   1.000
_cell.length_b   1.000
_cell.length_c   1.000
_cell.angle_alpha   90.00
_cell.angle_beta   90.00
_cell.angle_gamma   90.00
#
_symmetry.space_group_name_H-M   'P 1'
#
loop_
_entity.id
_entity.type
_entity.pdbx_description
1 polymer ?
#
loop_
_entity_poly.entity_id
_entity_poly.type
_entity_poly.pdbx_seq_one_letter_code
_entity_poly.pdbx_strand_id
1 'polypeptide(L)'
;MTSKKGLSPLVATVLLVVFALVVGTATMSWGKNYVESIPEPDEDRIMGSSIVISIDQIDNELKEAQIKYITGRLNLDEYLHEEETILKEMKAD
;
A
#
# COMPACT_ATOMS: atom_id res chain seq x y z
N MET A 1 -51.29 4.29 36.70
CA MET A 1 -50.69 3.31 35.78
C MET A 1 -50.39 4.04 34.48
N THR A 2 -49.13 4.29 34.15
CA THR A 2 -48.74 5.07 32.98
C THR A 2 -48.76 4.17 31.74
N SER A 3 -49.79 4.34 30.90
CA SER A 3 -49.89 3.65 29.60
C SER A 3 -48.71 4.04 28.71
N LYS A 4 -47.71 3.15 28.58
CA LYS A 4 -46.64 3.30 27.60
C LYS A 4 -47.26 3.14 26.21
N LYS A 5 -47.37 4.24 25.46
CA LYS A 5 -47.76 4.21 24.05
C LYS A 5 -46.63 3.54 23.28
N GLY A 6 -46.80 2.27 22.93
CA GLY A 6 -45.88 1.55 22.08
C GLY A 6 -45.85 2.18 20.68
N LEU A 7 -44.65 2.31 20.11
CA LEU A 7 -44.50 2.66 18.71
C LEU A 7 -45.22 1.59 17.87
N SER A 8 -46.08 2.03 16.95
CA SER A 8 -46.74 1.12 16.01
C SER A 8 -45.67 0.34 15.24
N PRO A 9 -45.78 -0.99 15.10
CA PRO A 9 -44.80 -1.81 14.38
C PRO A 9 -44.45 -1.26 12.98
N LEU A 10 -45.41 -0.62 12.33
CA LEU A 10 -45.23 0.01 11.02
C LEU A 10 -44.29 1.23 11.06
N VAL A 11 -44.34 2.03 12.13
CA VAL A 11 -43.48 3.21 12.27
C VAL A 11 -42.03 2.76 12.52
N ALA A 12 -41.85 1.67 13.27
CA ALA A 12 -40.54 1.11 13.54
C ALA A 12 -39.85 0.63 12.27
N THR A 13 -40.56 -0.06 11.37
CA THR A 13 -39.97 -0.54 10.11
C THR A 13 -39.61 0.60 9.17
N VAL A 14 -40.46 1.63 9.05
CA VAL A 14 -40.16 2.81 8.23
C VAL A 14 -38.95 3.56 8.75
N LEU A 15 -38.85 3.77 10.07
CA LEU A 15 -37.66 4.36 10.70
C LEU A 15 -36.39 3.58 10.39
N LEU A 16 -36.46 2.25 10.44
CA LEU A 16 -35.32 1.37 10.20
C LEU A 16 -34.86 1.44 8.74
N VAL A 17 -35.79 1.44 7.79
CA VAL A 17 -35.49 1.56 6.36
C VAL A 17 -34.84 2.92 6.04
N VAL A 18 -35.41 4.01 6.55
CA VAL A 18 -34.85 5.36 6.34
C VAL A 18 -33.45 5.46 6.96
N PHE A 19 -33.26 4.94 8.16
CA PHE A 19 -31.95 4.90 8.80
C PHE A 19 -30.92 4.13 7.97
N ALA A 20 -31.29 2.96 7.44
CA ALA A 20 -30.42 2.16 6.58
C ALA A 20 -30.01 2.91 5.30
N LEU A 21 -30.92 3.66 4.68
CA LEU A 21 -30.63 4.47 3.49
C LEU A 21 -29.66 5.62 3.80
N VAL A 22 -29.84 6.30 4.94
CA VAL A 22 -28.93 7.37 5.38
C VAL A 22 -27.53 6.82 5.64
N VAL A 23 -27.42 5.70 6.37
CA VAL A 23 -26.12 5.07 6.63
C VAL A 23 -25.48 4.60 5.33
N GLY A 24 -26.24 3.93 4.45
CA GLY A 24 -25.72 3.43 3.18
C GLY A 24 -25.16 4.54 2.29
N THR A 25 -25.88 5.65 2.16
CA THR A 25 -25.44 6.81 1.38
C THR A 25 -24.23 7.52 1.99
N ALA A 26 -24.20 7.67 3.33
CA ALA A 26 -23.04 8.23 4.03
C ALA A 26 -21.77 7.38 3.83
N THR A 27 -21.89 6.06 3.96
CA THR A 27 -20.76 5.13 3.74
C THR A 27 -20.29 5.18 2.29
N MET A 28 -21.19 5.22 1.29
CA MET A 28 -20.82 5.37 -0.11
C MET A 28 -20.11 6.71 -0.37
N SER A 29 -20.57 7.81 0.25
CA SER A 29 -19.91 9.11 0.12
C SER A 29 -18.51 9.11 0.71
N TRP A 30 -18.30 8.47 1.87
CA TRP A 30 -16.96 8.33 2.46
C TRP A 30 -16.07 7.39 1.65
N GLY A 31 -16.62 6.27 1.18
CA GLY A 31 -15.90 5.32 0.33
C GLY A 31 -15.42 5.95 -0.98
N LYS A 32 -16.26 6.75 -1.63
CA LYS A 32 -15.90 7.49 -2.86
C LYS A 32 -14.75 8.46 -2.60
N ASN A 33 -14.84 9.28 -1.54
CA ASN A 33 -13.78 10.21 -1.19
C ASN A 33 -12.48 9.50 -0.82
N TYR A 34 -12.56 8.33 -0.17
CA TYR A 34 -11.38 7.52 0.15
C TYR A 34 -10.70 7.00 -1.11
N VAL A 35 -11.47 6.41 -2.04
CA VAL A 35 -10.93 5.92 -3.32
C VAL A 35 -10.35 7.05 -4.16
N GLU A 36 -11.02 8.20 -4.25
CA GLU A 36 -10.51 9.39 -4.94
C GLU A 36 -9.26 10.00 -4.28
N SER A 37 -9.08 9.78 -2.96
CA SER A 37 -7.89 10.21 -2.24
C SER A 37 -6.70 9.25 -2.37
N ILE A 38 -6.95 8.02 -2.83
CA ILE A 38 -5.87 7.12 -3.21
C ILE A 38 -5.34 7.65 -4.54
N PRO A 39 -4.07 8.09 -4.62
CA PRO A 39 -3.48 8.45 -5.90
C PRO A 39 -3.63 7.25 -6.82
N GLU A 40 -4.30 7.42 -7.95
CA GLU A 40 -4.24 6.43 -9.01
C GLU A 40 -2.74 6.20 -9.28
N PRO A 41 -2.26 4.94 -9.28
CA PRO A 41 -0.94 4.68 -9.79
C PRO A 41 -0.99 5.12 -11.25
N ASP A 42 -0.43 6.30 -11.55
CA ASP A 42 -0.32 6.82 -12.89
C ASP A 42 0.15 5.66 -13.78
N GLU A 43 -0.70 5.15 -14.67
CA GLU A 43 -0.33 4.05 -15.56
C GLU A 43 0.86 4.46 -16.44
N ASP A 44 1.02 5.77 -16.64
CA ASP A 44 2.16 6.42 -17.28
C ASP A 44 3.46 6.39 -16.45
N ARG A 45 3.41 6.19 -15.13
CA ARG A 45 4.59 6.06 -14.26
C ARG A 45 5.06 4.63 -14.07
N ILE A 46 4.25 3.64 -14.44
CA ILE A 46 4.69 2.23 -14.42
C ILE A 46 5.55 1.92 -15.67
N MET A 47 5.41 2.69 -16.76
CA MET A 47 6.33 2.65 -17.91
C MET A 47 7.54 3.60 -17.78
N GLY A 48 7.62 4.37 -16.68
CA GLY A 48 8.62 5.42 -16.48
C GLY A 48 9.29 5.41 -15.10
N SER A 49 9.10 4.37 -14.29
CA SER A 49 9.91 4.18 -13.09
C SER A 49 11.27 3.60 -13.47
N SER A 50 12.05 4.38 -14.23
CA SER A 50 13.50 4.28 -14.06
C SER A 50 13.75 4.60 -12.59
N ILE A 51 14.00 3.56 -11.81
CA ILE A 51 14.50 3.69 -10.44
C ILE A 51 15.82 4.44 -10.59
N VAL A 52 15.80 5.77 -10.50
CA VAL A 52 17.01 6.58 -10.39
C VAL A 52 17.48 6.36 -8.96
N ILE A 53 18.21 5.27 -8.76
CA ILE A 53 19.00 5.10 -7.57
C ILE A 53 20.07 6.18 -7.67
N SER A 54 19.89 7.27 -6.92
CA SER A 54 20.94 8.27 -6.77
C SER A 54 22.13 7.57 -6.12
N ILE A 55 23.16 7.31 -6.94
CA ILE A 55 24.41 6.63 -6.56
C ILE A 55 25.15 7.43 -5.46
N ASP A 56 24.77 8.69 -5.23
CA ASP A 56 25.30 9.56 -4.19
C ASP A 56 25.09 9.10 -2.73
N GLN A 57 24.38 7.98 -2.48
CA GLN A 57 24.23 7.39 -1.14
C GLN A 57 24.63 5.91 -1.04
N ILE A 58 25.44 5.40 -1.97
CA ILE A 58 25.98 4.04 -1.87
C ILE A 58 27.19 4.06 -0.93
N ASP A 59 26.91 4.02 0.37
CA ASP A 59 27.88 3.75 1.45
C ASP A 59 27.97 2.24 1.76
N ASN A 60 27.50 1.39 0.85
CA ASN A 60 27.45 -0.05 1.12
C ASN A 60 27.65 -0.86 -0.16
N GLU A 61 28.79 -1.53 -0.23
CA GLU A 61 29.22 -2.36 -1.36
C GLU A 61 28.20 -3.47 -1.68
N LEU A 62 27.46 -3.97 -0.67
CA LEU A 62 26.41 -4.97 -0.87
C LEU A 62 25.24 -4.42 -1.70
N LYS A 63 24.89 -3.14 -1.50
CA LYS A 63 23.84 -2.48 -2.29
C LYS A 63 24.29 -2.30 -3.74
N GLU A 64 25.57 -2.04 -3.97
CA GLU A 64 26.11 -1.93 -5.34
C GLU A 64 26.01 -3.27 -6.08
N ALA A 65 26.40 -4.37 -5.44
CA ALA A 65 26.26 -5.72 -6.01
C ALA A 65 24.78 -6.05 -6.33
N GLN A 66 23.87 -5.72 -5.42
CA GLN A 66 22.43 -5.95 -5.61
C GLN A 66 21.87 -5.16 -6.80
N ILE A 67 22.30 -3.91 -6.98
CA ILE A 67 21.89 -3.08 -8.10
C ILE A 67 22.42 -3.66 -9.42
N LYS A 68 23.67 -4.14 -9.45
CA LYS A 68 24.23 -4.78 -10.64
C LYS A 68 23.44 -6.04 -11.03
N TYR A 69 23.01 -6.84 -10.06
CA TYR A 69 22.14 -8.01 -10.30
C TYR A 69 20.76 -7.60 -10.84
N ILE A 70 20.07 -6.67 -10.17
CA ILE A 70 18.73 -6.21 -10.59
C ILE A 70 18.75 -5.55 -11.98
N THR A 71 19.85 -4.86 -12.31
CA THR A 71 20.05 -4.23 -13.63
C THR A 71 20.56 -5.18 -14.71
N GLY A 72 20.76 -6.46 -14.41
CA GLY A 72 21.23 -7.49 -15.35
C GLY A 72 22.69 -7.33 -15.77
N ARG A 73 23.47 -6.53 -15.04
CA ARG A 73 24.92 -6.39 -15.24
C ARG A 73 25.73 -7.51 -14.59
N LEU A 74 25.07 -8.31 -13.76
CA LEU A 74 25.66 -9.41 -13.02
C LEU A 74 24.69 -10.60 -13.02
N ASN A 75 25.22 -11.82 -13.17
CA ASN A 75 24.39 -13.02 -13.10
C ASN A 75 24.19 -13.47 -11.65
N LEU A 76 23.21 -14.34 -11.38
CA LEU A 76 22.88 -14.79 -10.02
C LEU A 76 24.07 -15.42 -9.29
N ASP A 77 24.82 -16.29 -9.96
CA ASP A 77 25.99 -16.98 -9.38
C ASP A 77 27.13 -16.00 -9.05
N GLU A 78 27.33 -15.00 -9.90
CA GLU A 78 28.31 -13.93 -9.67
C GLU A 78 27.88 -13.03 -8.50
N TYR A 79 26.58 -12.76 -8.37
CA TYR A 79 26.03 -11.90 -7.31
C TYR A 79 26.19 -12.56 -5.95
N LEU A 80 25.86 -13.85 -5.86
CA LEU A 80 26.02 -14.62 -4.63
C LEU A 80 27.49 -14.68 -4.20
N HIS A 81 28.42 -14.79 -5.16
CA HIS A 81 29.85 -14.80 -4.86
C HIS A 81 30.37 -13.46 -4.35
N GLU A 82 29.94 -12.35 -4.97
CA GLU A 82 30.26 -11.00 -4.51
C GLU A 82 29.65 -10.71 -3.13
N GLU A 83 28.38 -11.08 -2.91
CA GLU A 83 27.70 -10.94 -1.62
C GLU A 83 28.42 -11.72 -0.51
N GLU A 84 28.81 -12.97 -0.75
CA GLU A 84 29.54 -13.77 0.24
C GLU A 84 30.91 -13.18 0.58
N THR A 85 31.59 -12.61 -0.39
CA THR A 85 32.91 -11.99 -0.22
C THR A 85 32.80 -10.72 0.63
N ILE A 86 31.87 -9.83 0.26
CA ILE A 86 31.61 -8.58 0.98
C ILE A 86 31.14 -8.87 2.42
N LEU A 87 30.23 -9.83 2.61
CA LEU A 87 29.75 -10.24 3.94
C LEU A 87 30.85 -10.86 4.81
N LYS A 88 31.87 -11.47 4.20
CA LYS A 88 33.02 -12.04 4.92
C LYS A 88 33.99 -10.95 5.36
N GLU A 89 34.22 -9.95 4.53
CA GLU A 89 35.07 -8.79 4.84
C GLU A 89 34.44 -7.92 5.93
N MET A 90 33.13 -7.65 5.85
CA MET A 90 32.39 -6.92 6.88
C MET A 90 32.31 -7.63 8.24
N LYS A 91 32.52 -8.95 8.29
CA LYS A 91 32.56 -9.74 9.54
C LYS A 91 33.98 -9.88 10.10
N ALA A 92 34.99 -9.46 9.36
CA ALA A 92 36.40 -9.52 9.76
C ALA A 92 36.88 -8.24 10.48
N ASP A 93 36.12 -7.14 10.36
CA ASP A 93 36.19 -5.93 11.20
C ASP A 93 35.25 -6.01 12.42
#